data_AF-A0A536I5Q5-F1
#
_entry.id   AF-A0A536I5Q5-F1
#
_cell.length_a   1.000
_cell.length_b   1.000
_cell.length_c   1.000
_cell.angle_alpha   90.00
_cell.angle_beta   90.00
_cell.angle_gamma   90.00
#
_symmetry.space_group_name_H-M   'P 1'
#
loop_
_entity.id
_entity.type
_entity.pdbx_description
1 polymer ?
#
loop_
_entity_poly.entity_id
_entity_poly.type
_entity_poly.pdbx_seq_one_letter_code
_entity_poly.pdbx_strand_id
1 'polypeptide(L)'
;MFGLGKTVTMALVGWLWADLLLGMFAIFLAANTSSAAVSQPEHQSVDPQVVQISIPIDGTTLLTGSNDAISQEQTRIATTVTDKLVQLKGQRKVAVALAFASNELPTEGDRLAKAATAKLNTGLFTGTVVKTYHELVVGDPGRTLSLELYLYY
;
A
#
# COMPACT_ATOMS: atom_id res chain seq x y z
N MET A 1 23.17 5.55 -76.44
CA MET A 1 22.36 4.71 -75.53
C MET A 1 23.15 4.53 -74.25
N PHE A 2 22.75 5.11 -73.11
CA PHE A 2 23.08 4.67 -71.74
C PHE A 2 22.32 5.56 -70.73
N GLY A 3 21.61 4.96 -69.77
CA GLY A 3 21.02 5.71 -68.66
C GLY A 3 19.86 5.04 -67.91
N LEU A 4 19.92 3.75 -67.59
CA LEU A 4 18.87 3.00 -66.87
C LEU A 4 19.39 2.35 -65.56
N GLY A 5 20.36 2.99 -64.89
CA GLY A 5 21.11 2.38 -63.78
C GLY A 5 20.88 2.92 -62.37
N LYS A 6 20.12 4.01 -62.17
CA LYS A 6 20.04 4.69 -60.86
C LYS A 6 18.78 4.44 -60.04
N THR A 7 17.68 4.00 -60.67
CA THR A 7 16.38 3.91 -60.00
C THR A 7 16.14 2.55 -59.35
N VAL A 8 16.71 1.47 -59.90
CA VAL A 8 16.56 0.10 -59.39
C VAL A 8 17.26 -0.08 -58.04
N THR A 9 18.41 0.55 -57.85
CA THR A 9 19.18 0.49 -56.59
C THR A 9 18.46 1.16 -55.42
N MET A 10 17.74 2.26 -55.65
CA MET A 10 17.06 3.01 -54.58
C MET A 10 15.81 2.28 -54.06
N ALA A 11 15.05 1.63 -54.96
CA ALA A 11 13.90 0.81 -54.59
C ALA A 11 14.30 -0.48 -53.87
N LEU A 12 15.40 -1.12 -54.31
CA LEU A 12 15.92 -2.34 -53.68
C LEU A 12 16.44 -2.06 -52.25
N VAL A 13 17.14 -0.94 -52.08
CA VAL A 13 17.64 -0.49 -50.75
C VAL A 13 16.48 -0.16 -49.82
N GLY A 14 15.41 0.47 -50.32
CA GLY A 14 14.21 0.76 -49.52
C GLY A 14 13.46 -0.50 -49.07
N TRP A 15 13.35 -1.50 -49.95
CA TRP A 15 12.73 -2.79 -49.62
C TRP A 15 13.54 -3.58 -48.58
N LEU A 16 14.87 -3.64 -48.74
CA LEU A 16 15.76 -4.27 -47.78
C LEU A 16 15.70 -3.59 -46.39
N TRP A 17 15.56 -2.26 -46.37
CA TRP A 17 15.43 -1.50 -45.13
C TRP A 17 14.13 -1.80 -44.38
N ALA A 18 13.03 -1.95 -45.12
CA ALA A 18 11.73 -2.31 -44.54
C ALA A 18 11.76 -3.69 -43.88
N ASP A 19 12.44 -4.66 -44.49
CA ASP A 19 12.56 -6.02 -43.95
C ASP A 19 13.43 -6.05 -42.67
N LEU A 20 14.51 -5.27 -42.65
CA LEU A 20 15.37 -5.13 -41.46
C LEU A 20 14.63 -4.46 -40.29
N LEU A 21 13.83 -3.43 -40.56
CA LEU A 21 12.96 -2.80 -39.55
C LEU A 21 11.90 -3.77 -39.02
N LEU A 22 11.30 -4.55 -39.90
CA LEU A 22 10.28 -5.52 -39.52
C LEU A 22 10.86 -6.62 -38.62
N GLY A 23 12.04 -7.15 -38.98
CA GLY A 23 12.77 -8.13 -38.17
C GLY A 23 13.13 -7.57 -36.79
N MET A 24 13.61 -6.33 -36.72
CA MET A 24 13.94 -5.68 -35.44
C MET A 24 12.69 -5.41 -34.59
N PHE A 25 11.58 -4.97 -35.19
CA PHE A 25 10.31 -4.77 -34.50
C PHE A 25 9.78 -6.07 -33.88
N ALA A 26 9.84 -7.19 -34.61
CA ALA A 26 9.41 -8.49 -34.10
C ALA A 26 10.22 -8.95 -32.87
N ILE A 27 11.54 -8.71 -32.87
CA ILE A 27 12.42 -9.02 -31.73
C ILE A 27 12.05 -8.16 -30.52
N PHE A 28 11.86 -6.84 -30.69
CA PHE A 28 11.43 -5.97 -29.59
C PHE A 28 10.05 -6.35 -29.05
N LEU A 29 9.10 -6.74 -29.92
CA LEU A 29 7.78 -7.19 -29.50
C LEU A 29 7.87 -8.48 -28.65
N ALA A 30 8.65 -9.47 -29.11
CA ALA A 30 8.85 -10.72 -28.37
C ALA A 30 9.58 -10.49 -27.03
N ALA A 31 10.58 -9.62 -26.99
CA ALA A 31 11.30 -9.26 -25.77
C ALA A 31 10.41 -8.51 -24.75
N ASN A 32 9.50 -7.63 -25.22
CA ASN A 32 8.57 -6.94 -24.33
C ASN A 32 7.51 -7.87 -23.75
N THR A 33 7.06 -8.89 -24.51
CA THR A 33 6.07 -9.86 -24.01
C THR A 33 6.61 -10.79 -22.92
N SER A 34 7.92 -11.03 -22.89
CA SER A 34 8.56 -11.91 -21.89
C SER A 34 8.80 -11.23 -20.53
N SER A 35 8.72 -9.90 -20.45
CA SER A 35 8.77 -9.15 -19.17
C SER A 35 7.39 -8.91 -18.54
N ALA A 36 6.30 -9.32 -19.19
CA ALA A 36 4.93 -9.09 -18.69
C ALA A 36 4.43 -10.18 -17.73
N ALA A 37 5.21 -11.24 -17.48
CA ALA A 37 4.92 -12.20 -16.43
C ALA A 37 5.37 -11.67 -15.06
N VAL A 38 4.92 -10.47 -14.69
CA VAL A 38 4.87 -10.10 -13.28
C VAL A 38 3.82 -11.02 -12.68
N SER A 39 4.25 -11.93 -11.79
CA SER A 39 3.35 -12.76 -11.00
C SER A 39 2.33 -11.86 -10.34
N GLN A 40 1.13 -11.80 -10.91
CA GLN A 40 0.02 -11.08 -10.32
C GLN A 40 -0.28 -11.82 -9.02
N PRO A 41 -0.08 -11.21 -7.84
CA PRO A 41 -0.35 -11.90 -6.60
C PRO A 41 -1.80 -12.38 -6.67
N GLU A 42 -2.03 -13.65 -6.32
CA GLU A 42 -3.37 -14.22 -6.26
C GLU A 42 -4.27 -13.19 -5.56
N HIS A 43 -5.33 -12.77 -6.23
CA HIS A 43 -6.30 -11.85 -5.65
C HIS A 43 -6.95 -12.57 -4.48
N GLN A 44 -6.37 -12.43 -3.29
CA GLN A 44 -6.95 -12.91 -2.05
C GLN A 44 -8.29 -12.20 -1.91
N SER A 45 -9.36 -13.00 -1.86
CA SER A 45 -10.72 -12.47 -1.74
C SER A 45 -10.79 -11.61 -0.47
N VAL A 46 -10.91 -10.30 -0.66
CA VAL A 46 -11.07 -9.35 0.44
C VAL A 46 -12.48 -9.54 0.99
N ASP A 47 -12.59 -9.71 2.32
CA ASP A 47 -13.88 -9.75 2.99
C ASP A 47 -14.56 -8.38 2.79
N PRO A 48 -15.77 -8.32 2.19
CA PRO A 48 -16.46 -7.05 1.98
C PRO A 48 -16.91 -6.39 3.29
N GLN A 49 -16.90 -7.11 4.42
CA GLN A 49 -17.28 -6.57 5.71
C GLN A 49 -16.08 -5.92 6.43
N VAL A 50 -16.13 -4.60 6.54
CA VAL A 50 -15.20 -3.82 7.36
C VAL A 50 -15.33 -4.21 8.83
N VAL A 51 -14.19 -4.38 9.51
CA VAL A 51 -14.15 -4.51 10.97
C VAL A 51 -13.78 -3.18 11.57
N GLN A 52 -14.64 -2.67 12.45
CA GLN A 52 -14.38 -1.46 13.21
C GLN A 52 -13.88 -1.82 14.61
N ILE A 53 -12.74 -1.27 15.00
CA ILE A 53 -12.15 -1.44 16.33
C ILE A 53 -11.87 -0.07 16.91
N SER A 54 -12.45 0.23 18.08
CA SER A 54 -12.08 1.41 18.86
C SER A 54 -11.36 0.97 20.15
N ILE A 55 -10.26 1.66 20.46
CA ILE A 55 -9.46 1.42 21.65
C ILE A 55 -9.05 2.73 22.32
N PRO A 56 -8.90 2.74 23.66
CA PRO A 56 -8.27 3.85 24.35
C PRO A 56 -6.77 3.86 24.06
N ILE A 57 -6.20 5.06 23.94
CA ILE A 57 -4.78 5.33 23.76
C ILE A 57 -4.31 6.42 24.73
N ASP A 58 -3.02 6.43 25.02
CA ASP A 58 -2.38 7.55 25.73
C ASP A 58 -1.67 8.49 24.74
N GLY A 59 -2.41 9.50 24.26
CA GLY A 59 -1.87 10.45 23.30
C GLY A 59 -0.74 11.33 23.84
N THR A 60 -0.72 11.63 25.14
CA THR A 60 0.38 12.38 25.75
C THR A 60 1.66 11.57 25.69
N THR A 61 1.60 10.29 26.06
CA THR A 61 2.74 9.36 25.97
C THR A 61 3.21 9.19 24.53
N LEU A 62 2.29 9.02 23.57
CA LEU A 62 2.64 8.82 22.15
C LEU A 62 3.31 10.03 21.49
N LEU A 63 2.99 11.25 21.92
CA LEU A 63 3.50 12.48 21.30
C LEU A 63 4.69 13.09 22.03
N THR A 64 4.78 12.93 23.35
CA THR A 64 5.76 13.62 24.20
C THR A 64 6.53 12.71 25.16
N GLY A 65 6.21 11.42 25.20
CA GLY A 65 6.89 10.44 26.04
C GLY A 65 8.34 10.19 25.66
N SER A 66 9.05 9.43 26.49
CA SER A 66 10.35 8.87 26.12
C SER A 66 10.20 7.80 25.03
N ASN A 67 11.28 7.50 24.30
CA ASN A 67 11.26 6.47 23.27
C ASN A 67 10.78 5.10 23.80
N ASP A 68 11.15 4.75 25.03
CA ASP A 68 10.73 3.50 25.67
C ASP A 68 9.23 3.52 25.99
N ALA A 69 8.72 4.62 26.54
CA ALA A 69 7.30 4.78 26.86
C ALA A 69 6.44 4.77 25.59
N ILE A 70 6.89 5.45 24.53
CA ILE A 70 6.25 5.43 23.20
C ILE A 70 6.21 4.00 22.67
N SER A 71 7.34 3.29 22.67
CA SER A 71 7.41 1.91 22.17
C SER A 71 6.52 0.96 22.96
N GLN A 72 6.46 1.12 24.28
CA GLN A 72 5.58 0.33 25.15
C GLN A 72 4.11 0.56 24.83
N GLU A 73 3.70 1.83 24.67
CA GLU A 73 2.31 2.16 24.34
C GLU A 73 1.93 1.68 22.93
N GLN A 74 2.81 1.83 21.95
CA GLN A 74 2.60 1.29 20.60
C GLN A 74 2.48 -0.24 20.59
N THR A 75 3.27 -0.92 21.42
CA THR A 75 3.18 -2.38 21.58
C THR A 75 1.86 -2.77 22.23
N ARG A 76 1.44 -2.07 23.29
CA ARG A 76 0.13 -2.28 23.94
C ARG A 76 -1.01 -2.11 22.94
N ILE A 77 -0.97 -1.06 22.11
CA ILE A 77 -1.94 -0.80 21.06
C ILE A 77 -1.97 -1.95 20.06
N ALA A 78 -0.82 -2.34 19.50
CA ALA A 78 -0.75 -3.41 18.50
C ALA A 78 -1.28 -4.74 19.05
N THR A 79 -0.92 -5.11 20.28
CA THR A 79 -1.46 -6.30 20.96
C THR A 79 -2.97 -6.19 21.15
N THR A 80 -3.47 -5.08 21.70
CA THR A 80 -4.91 -4.90 21.95
C THR A 80 -5.73 -4.99 20.67
N VAL A 81 -5.27 -4.36 19.58
CA VAL A 81 -5.93 -4.40 18.27
C VAL A 81 -5.92 -5.83 17.72
N THR A 82 -4.78 -6.52 17.80
CA THR A 82 -4.65 -7.90 17.32
C THR A 82 -5.57 -8.83 18.09
N ASP A 83 -5.61 -8.73 19.42
CA ASP A 83 -6.46 -9.56 20.26
C ASP A 83 -7.94 -9.34 19.95
N LYS A 84 -8.37 -8.08 19.82
CA LYS A 84 -9.74 -7.74 19.41
C LYS A 84 -10.07 -8.27 18.02
N LEU A 85 -9.15 -8.16 17.07
CA LEU A 85 -9.35 -8.67 15.71
C LEU A 85 -9.51 -10.19 15.72
N VAL A 86 -8.67 -10.91 16.47
CA VAL A 86 -8.75 -12.37 16.62
C VAL A 86 -10.08 -12.78 17.24
N GLN A 87 -10.56 -12.06 18.26
CA GLN A 87 -11.87 -12.32 18.88
C GLN A 87 -13.02 -12.13 17.89
N LEU A 88 -12.94 -11.12 17.01
CA LEU A 88 -14.02 -10.78 16.08
C LEU A 88 -14.04 -11.62 14.81
N LYS A 89 -12.86 -11.93 14.25
CA LYS A 89 -12.73 -12.52 12.90
C LYS A 89 -11.72 -13.67 12.80
N GLY A 90 -11.10 -14.07 13.92
CA GLY A 90 -10.05 -15.09 13.93
C GLY A 90 -8.73 -14.58 13.35
N GLN A 91 -7.89 -15.49 12.86
CA GLN A 91 -6.52 -15.18 12.40
C GLN A 91 -6.46 -14.67 10.94
N ARG A 92 -7.42 -13.83 10.53
CA ARG A 92 -7.42 -13.24 9.19
C ARG A 92 -6.39 -12.13 9.08
N LYS A 93 -5.77 -12.02 7.91
CA LYS A 93 -4.79 -10.97 7.63
C LYS A 93 -5.49 -9.66 7.25
N VAL A 94 -4.80 -8.55 7.48
CA VAL A 94 -5.31 -7.20 7.21
C VAL A 94 -4.65 -6.66 5.94
N ALA A 95 -5.43 -6.33 4.92
CA ALA A 95 -4.92 -5.71 3.70
C ALA A 95 -4.75 -4.21 3.88
N VAL A 96 -5.76 -3.56 4.44
CA VAL A 96 -5.82 -2.11 4.65
C VAL A 96 -6.32 -1.83 6.06
N ALA A 97 -5.66 -0.89 6.74
CA ALA A 97 -6.11 -0.34 8.00
C ALA A 97 -6.23 1.18 7.88
N LEU A 98 -7.44 1.71 8.06
CA LEU A 98 -7.65 3.15 8.18
C LEU A 98 -7.70 3.47 9.67
N ALA A 99 -6.86 4.39 10.13
CA ALA A 99 -6.69 4.70 11.54
C ALA A 99 -7.04 6.17 11.78
N PHE A 100 -7.94 6.41 12.73
CA PHE A 100 -8.46 7.72 13.09
C PHE A 100 -8.16 7.95 14.56
N ALA A 101 -7.29 8.91 14.87
CA ALA A 101 -7.06 9.31 16.26
C ALA A 101 -7.89 10.55 16.59
N SER A 102 -8.60 10.50 17.72
CA SER A 102 -9.41 11.61 18.19
C SER A 102 -8.54 12.73 18.72
N ASN A 103 -8.71 13.96 18.24
CA ASN A 103 -8.08 15.14 18.83
C ASN A 103 -8.87 16.41 18.46
N GLU A 104 -8.79 17.44 19.28
CA GLU A 104 -9.36 18.75 18.94
C GLU A 104 -8.59 19.47 17.82
N LEU A 105 -7.30 19.17 17.65
CA LEU A 105 -6.43 19.72 16.60
C LEU A 105 -6.19 18.68 15.49
N PRO A 106 -6.50 19.01 14.21
CA PRO A 106 -6.28 18.08 13.09
C PRO A 106 -4.84 17.57 12.98
N THR A 107 -3.87 18.47 13.14
CA THR A 107 -2.45 18.15 13.00
C THR A 107 -1.95 17.22 14.09
N GLU A 108 -2.44 17.38 15.33
CA GLU A 108 -2.09 16.49 16.42
C GLU A 108 -2.81 15.14 16.29
N GLY A 109 -4.06 15.12 15.80
CA GLY A 109 -4.76 13.89 15.44
C GLY A 109 -4.00 13.05 14.42
N ASP A 110 -3.49 13.66 13.34
CA ASP A 110 -2.72 12.93 12.32
C ASP A 110 -1.40 12.39 12.87
N ARG A 111 -0.67 13.20 13.66
CA ARG A 111 0.56 12.77 14.35
C ARG A 111 0.29 11.62 15.30
N LEU A 112 -0.82 11.70 16.03
CA LEU A 112 -1.23 10.71 17.01
C LEU A 112 -1.62 9.39 16.35
N ALA A 113 -2.41 9.42 15.28
CA ALA A 113 -2.78 8.23 14.51
C ALA A 113 -1.51 7.53 13.98
N LYS A 114 -0.57 8.30 13.41
CA LYS A 114 0.71 7.76 12.95
C LYS A 114 1.56 7.16 14.07
N ALA A 115 1.63 7.82 15.22
CA ALA A 115 2.36 7.32 16.37
C ALA A 115 1.71 6.04 16.91
N ALA A 116 0.38 6.00 17.05
CA ALA A 116 -0.37 4.87 17.58
C ALA A 116 -0.26 3.62 16.72
N THR A 117 -0.20 3.76 15.38
CA THR A 117 -0.17 2.63 14.45
C THR A 117 1.24 2.15 14.08
N ALA A 118 2.30 2.74 14.63
CA ALA A 118 3.68 2.48 14.18
C ALA A 118 4.13 1.00 14.31
N LYS A 119 3.47 0.22 15.18
CA LYS A 119 3.74 -1.21 15.40
C LYS A 119 2.70 -2.15 14.77
N LEU A 120 1.72 -1.62 14.02
CA LEU A 120 0.76 -2.41 13.24
C LEU A 120 1.35 -2.82 11.88
N ASN A 121 2.43 -3.61 11.91
CA ASN A 121 3.15 -4.03 10.70
C ASN A 121 3.69 -5.46 10.76
N THR A 122 3.31 -6.24 11.78
CA THR A 122 3.71 -7.63 11.97
C THR A 122 2.50 -8.53 12.22
N GLY A 123 2.69 -9.85 12.18
CA GLY A 123 1.61 -10.81 12.43
C GLY A 123 0.48 -10.66 11.42
N LEU A 124 -0.76 -10.45 11.91
CA LEU A 124 -1.94 -10.22 11.07
C LEU A 124 -1.85 -8.95 10.22
N PHE A 125 -0.98 -8.01 10.60
CA PHE A 125 -0.74 -6.75 9.90
C PHE A 125 0.47 -6.77 8.96
N THR A 126 1.04 -7.95 8.69
CA THR A 126 2.20 -8.08 7.80
C THR A 126 1.79 -7.71 6.37
N GLY A 127 2.44 -6.69 5.81
CA GLY A 127 2.12 -6.18 4.46
C GLY A 127 0.89 -5.29 4.39
N THR A 128 0.30 -4.92 5.52
CA THR A 128 -0.87 -4.01 5.56
C THR A 128 -0.50 -2.61 5.12
N VAL A 129 -1.37 -2.01 4.30
CA VAL A 129 -1.33 -0.58 4.03
C VAL A 129 -2.08 0.15 5.13
N VAL A 130 -1.34 0.88 5.98
CA VAL A 130 -1.94 1.72 7.02
C VAL A 130 -2.08 3.15 6.52
N LYS A 131 -3.31 3.67 6.55
CA LYS A 131 -3.59 5.10 6.31
C LYS A 131 -4.07 5.75 7.58
N THR A 132 -3.45 6.88 7.92
CA THR A 132 -3.72 7.62 9.15
C THR A 132 -4.51 8.87 8.83
N TYR A 133 -5.51 9.15 9.65
CA TYR A 133 -6.41 10.28 9.60
C TYR A 133 -6.64 10.79 11.03
N HIS A 134 -7.22 11.98 11.14
CA HIS A 134 -7.70 12.53 12.39
C HIS A 134 -9.22 12.44 12.48
N GLU A 135 -9.72 12.34 13.70
CA GLU A 135 -11.13 12.53 14.04
C GLU A 135 -11.25 13.76 14.94
N LEU A 136 -12.03 14.76 14.53
CA LEU A 136 -12.18 16.00 15.29
C LEU A 136 -13.19 15.81 16.42
N VAL A 137 -12.67 15.77 17.64
CA VAL A 137 -13.48 15.64 18.86
C VAL A 137 -13.16 16.80 19.78
N VAL A 138 -14.13 17.69 19.98
CA VAL A 138 -13.96 18.91 20.79
C VAL A 138 -13.61 18.54 22.23
N GLY A 139 -12.48 19.06 22.72
CA GLY A 139 -12.00 18.81 24.08
C GLY A 139 -11.36 17.43 24.31
N ASP A 140 -11.16 16.62 23.26
CA ASP A 140 -10.40 15.37 23.37
C ASP A 140 -8.90 15.64 23.15
N PRO A 141 -8.03 15.34 24.13
CA PRO A 141 -6.60 15.54 24.00
C PRO A 141 -5.86 14.41 23.27
N GLY A 142 -6.54 13.41 22.71
CA GLY A 142 -5.84 12.26 22.10
C GLY A 142 -6.09 10.94 22.79
N ARG A 143 -7.33 10.60 23.14
CA ARG A 143 -7.62 9.44 24.00
C ARG A 143 -8.15 8.21 23.27
N THR A 144 -8.54 8.35 22.02
CA THR A 144 -9.18 7.26 21.27
C THR A 144 -8.50 7.05 19.93
N LEU A 145 -8.30 5.77 19.57
CA LEU A 145 -7.97 5.35 18.22
C LEU A 145 -9.10 4.46 17.69
N SER A 146 -9.69 4.88 16.58
CA SER A 146 -10.67 4.12 15.81
C SER A 146 -9.98 3.55 14.57
N LEU A 147 -10.22 2.28 14.28
CA LEU A 147 -9.62 1.53 13.18
C LEU A 147 -10.71 0.90 12.32
N GLU A 148 -10.60 1.09 11.01
CA GLU A 148 -11.36 0.35 10.00
C GLU A 148 -10.43 -0.62 9.29
N LEU A 149 -10.70 -1.91 9.46
CA LEU A 149 -9.85 -2.99 8.97
C LEU A 149 -10.53 -3.75 7.83
N TYR A 150 -9.83 -3.87 6.72
CA TYR A 150 -10.22 -4.62 5.54
C TYR A 150 -9.41 -5.91 5.51
N LEU A 151 -10.10 -7.05 5.60
CA LEU A 151 -9.47 -8.35 5.86
C LEU A 151 -9.38 -9.20 4.59
N TYR A 152 -8.45 -10.14 4.60
CA TYR A 152 -8.31 -11.16 3.57
C TYR A 152 -7.80 -12.48 4.19
N TYR A 153 -7.81 -13.55 3.39
CA TYR A 153 -7.37 -14.89 3.79
C TYR A 153 -5.91 -15.15 3.40
#